data_AF-A0A0Q9WI47-F1
#
_entry.id   AF-A0A0Q9WI47-F1
#
_cell.length_a   1.000
_cell.length_b   1.000
_cell.length_c   1.000
_cell.angle_alpha   90.00
_cell.angle_beta   90.00
_cell.angle_gamma   90.00
#
_symmetry.space_group_name_H-M   'P 1'
#
loop_
_entity.id
_entity.type
_entity.pdbx_description
1 polymer ?
#
loop_
_entity_poly.entity_id
_entity_poly.type
_entity_poly.pdbx_seq_one_letter_code
_entity_poly.pdbx_strand_id
1 'polypeptide(L)'
;MTNFSFSWLLTALLPLLWMPDEANARIGYFWHISDLHLDTHYSTQGDIYRSCWQLAHTSGSVASNGRQETETESPGPFGNHNCDSPWSLVESAVKTMKAKQGDNVEFVLWTGDALSHSAQARSEHVQLETLRNITELLGRSFSSPFIFPVLGHEDGSTGIHKYKQMGELWRHWLPTEALVTFEQGGYYSIEQTRSRLRIIALNTNFMRYELLSETKQSDSLRWSADYYAKPSRTMSDQDQLQAEQQWLWLDEVLAKSRDKQETVYIVGHMPPGVDERYVGPQHHGQLIFTERNNRRYLELVRKYASVIQGQFFGHLHSDTFRLIYDDQGTPISWLMIAPSVVPRKEGIGASNNPALRLYKFDTGSGQVLDYTQYWLDLSLANRVQEPLWQSEYNLTHYYALGEISAIALHNFAERFTGKDASWFSRYHRANAVRFQSGAACLGRCMLNHYCAITRLDYDEFRLCLESEQLPLQSHAAVAVLSSCSCALLSLLLALSFLCCFREYSLMWLLRLMEPGVLPPKPDSNNSNPNPNPANL
;
A
#
# COMPACT_ATOMS: atom_id res chain seq x y z
N MET A 1 -26.19 -85.32 -3.65
CA MET A 1 -24.96 -84.51 -3.78
C MET A 1 -24.98 -83.91 -5.18
N THR A 2 -25.06 -82.62 -5.45
CA THR A 2 -25.22 -81.37 -4.68
C THR A 2 -25.65 -80.35 -5.73
N ASN A 3 -26.75 -79.64 -5.46
CA ASN A 3 -27.18 -78.44 -6.20
C ASN A 3 -26.06 -77.38 -6.20
N PHE A 4 -25.82 -76.70 -7.32
CA PHE A 4 -25.29 -75.34 -7.28
C PHE A 4 -26.02 -74.43 -8.28
N SER A 5 -26.52 -73.35 -7.72
CA SER A 5 -27.45 -72.35 -8.25
C SER A 5 -26.76 -71.39 -9.22
N PHE A 6 -27.41 -71.16 -10.37
CA PHE A 6 -27.16 -70.06 -11.29
C PHE A 6 -27.72 -68.76 -10.69
N SER A 7 -26.93 -68.04 -9.89
CA SER A 7 -27.34 -66.73 -9.40
C SER A 7 -26.16 -65.85 -8.96
N TRP A 8 -25.20 -65.57 -9.84
CA TRP A 8 -24.17 -64.54 -9.61
C TRP A 8 -23.68 -63.90 -10.92
N LEU A 9 -24.60 -63.47 -11.80
CA LEU A 9 -24.27 -62.78 -13.07
C LEU A 9 -24.87 -61.36 -13.20
N LEU A 10 -25.33 -60.76 -12.09
CA LEU A 10 -25.67 -59.34 -12.03
C LEU A 10 -25.09 -58.76 -10.74
N THR A 11 -23.95 -58.08 -10.81
CA THR A 11 -23.49 -56.95 -9.94
C THR A 11 -21.97 -56.77 -9.97
N ALA A 12 -21.33 -56.68 -11.14
CA ALA A 12 -19.89 -56.34 -11.20
C ALA A 12 -19.46 -55.52 -12.43
N LEU A 13 -20.35 -54.73 -13.01
CA LEU A 13 -20.01 -53.76 -14.06
C LEU A 13 -20.81 -52.48 -13.84
N LEU A 14 -20.28 -51.61 -12.98
CA LEU A 14 -20.48 -50.15 -12.84
C LEU A 14 -20.15 -49.79 -11.38
N PRO A 15 -18.91 -49.33 -11.14
CA PRO A 15 -18.78 -47.89 -10.97
C PRO A 15 -17.47 -47.41 -11.61
N LEU A 16 -17.53 -47.05 -12.88
CA LEU A 16 -16.54 -46.18 -13.50
C LEU A 16 -17.35 -45.21 -14.36
N LEU A 17 -17.10 -43.92 -14.14
CA LEU A 17 -17.85 -42.75 -14.62
C LEU A 17 -19.01 -42.29 -13.73
N TRP A 18 -18.71 -42.11 -12.44
CA TRP A 18 -19.01 -40.80 -11.85
C TRP A 18 -17.70 -40.24 -11.29
N MET A 19 -16.80 -39.88 -12.21
CA MET A 19 -15.82 -38.86 -11.86
C MET A 19 -16.64 -37.59 -11.67
N PRO A 20 -16.55 -36.90 -10.51
CA PRO A 20 -17.09 -35.55 -10.43
C PRO A 20 -16.47 -34.78 -11.60
N ASP A 21 -17.30 -34.06 -12.34
CA ASP A 21 -16.88 -33.16 -13.41
C ASP A 21 -15.68 -32.36 -12.84
N GLU A 22 -14.46 -32.69 -13.26
CA GLU A 22 -13.31 -31.84 -13.03
C GLU A 22 -13.69 -30.58 -13.79
N ALA A 23 -14.26 -29.61 -13.07
CA ALA A 23 -14.57 -28.29 -13.61
C ALA A 23 -13.33 -27.85 -14.36
N ASN A 24 -13.43 -27.87 -15.70
CA ASN A 24 -12.29 -27.73 -16.60
C ASN A 24 -11.49 -26.50 -16.14
N ALA A 25 -10.33 -26.73 -15.53
CA ALA A 25 -9.47 -25.67 -15.02
C ALA A 25 -9.14 -24.74 -16.20
N ARG A 26 -9.58 -23.49 -16.12
CA ARG A 26 -9.40 -22.48 -17.16
C ARG A 26 -8.79 -21.24 -16.55
N ILE A 27 -8.08 -20.51 -17.39
CA ILE A 27 -7.57 -19.19 -17.03
C ILE A 27 -8.75 -18.23 -17.03
N GLY A 28 -9.04 -17.67 -15.87
CA GLY A 28 -10.01 -16.60 -15.67
C GLY A 28 -9.31 -15.27 -15.41
N TYR A 29 -10.07 -14.18 -15.56
CA TYR A 29 -9.62 -12.84 -15.24
C TYR A 29 -10.65 -12.11 -14.40
N PHE A 30 -10.21 -11.30 -13.45
CA PHE A 30 -11.09 -10.40 -12.72
C PHE A 30 -10.41 -9.04 -12.48
N TRP A 31 -11.20 -7.97 -12.54
CA TRP A 31 -10.71 -6.64 -12.19
C TRP A 31 -10.78 -6.41 -10.69
N HIS A 32 -9.86 -5.62 -10.16
CA HIS A 32 -9.92 -5.02 -8.84
C HIS A 32 -9.75 -3.51 -9.00
N ILE A 33 -10.80 -2.78 -8.62
CA ILE A 33 -10.85 -1.32 -8.61
C ILE A 33 -11.19 -0.86 -7.19
N SER A 34 -10.53 0.21 -6.73
CA SER A 34 -10.70 0.73 -5.37
C SER A 34 -10.54 2.24 -5.36
N ASP A 35 -11.11 2.89 -4.34
CA ASP A 35 -10.81 4.26 -3.96
C ASP A 35 -10.95 5.22 -5.15
N LEU A 36 -12.20 5.35 -5.60
CA LEU A 36 -12.55 6.23 -6.71
C LEU A 36 -12.56 7.69 -6.25
N HIS A 37 -13.07 7.96 -5.05
CA HIS A 37 -13.27 9.28 -4.45
C HIS A 37 -13.77 10.31 -5.46
N LEU A 38 -14.97 10.09 -5.99
CA LEU A 38 -15.59 11.00 -6.94
C LEU A 38 -15.94 12.32 -6.25
N ASP A 39 -15.35 13.40 -6.76
CA ASP A 39 -15.68 14.77 -6.38
C ASP A 39 -16.53 15.43 -7.47
N THR A 40 -17.82 15.58 -7.18
CA THR A 40 -18.79 16.20 -8.08
C THR A 40 -18.62 17.72 -8.24
N HIS A 41 -17.74 18.34 -7.43
CA HIS A 41 -17.44 19.78 -7.47
C HIS A 41 -16.07 20.09 -8.10
N TYR A 42 -15.31 19.07 -8.48
CA TYR A 42 -14.06 19.25 -9.19
C TYR A 42 -14.24 20.14 -10.42
N SER A 43 -13.40 21.16 -10.56
CA SER A 43 -13.38 22.05 -11.72
C SER A 43 -11.95 22.30 -12.15
N THR A 44 -11.71 22.32 -13.47
CA THR A 44 -10.42 22.71 -14.05
C THR A 44 -10.10 24.19 -13.85
N GLN A 45 -11.07 24.98 -13.38
CA GLN A 45 -10.91 26.38 -12.96
C GLN A 45 -10.81 26.49 -11.42
N GLY A 46 -10.65 25.37 -10.72
CA GLY A 46 -10.57 25.33 -9.26
C GLY A 46 -9.18 25.62 -8.71
N ASP A 47 -9.09 25.70 -7.38
CA ASP A 47 -7.83 25.90 -6.65
C ASP A 47 -7.33 24.57 -6.08
N ILE A 48 -6.12 24.14 -6.50
CA ILE A 48 -5.50 22.88 -6.06
C ILE A 48 -5.24 22.81 -4.55
N TYR A 49 -5.26 23.94 -3.84
CA TYR A 49 -5.13 24.00 -2.38
C TYR A 49 -6.50 24.00 -1.67
N ARG A 50 -7.60 24.06 -2.43
CA ARG A 50 -8.97 24.10 -1.93
C ARG A 50 -9.84 23.05 -2.62
N SER A 51 -9.35 21.81 -2.60
CA SER A 51 -10.03 20.63 -3.17
C SER A 51 -10.32 20.71 -4.66
N CYS A 52 -9.62 21.56 -5.42
CA CYS A 52 -9.88 21.80 -6.84
C CYS A 52 -11.31 22.31 -7.12
N TRP A 53 -11.92 22.98 -6.15
CA TRP A 53 -13.24 23.57 -6.33
C TRP A 53 -13.12 24.97 -6.90
N GLN A 54 -14.05 25.31 -7.79
CA GLN A 54 -14.21 26.69 -8.22
C GLN A 54 -14.94 27.46 -7.12
N LEU A 55 -14.21 28.31 -6.40
CA LEU A 55 -14.83 29.25 -5.47
C LEU A 55 -15.41 30.42 -6.27
N ALA A 56 -16.64 30.82 -5.94
CA ALA A 56 -17.18 32.08 -6.44
C ALA A 56 -16.19 33.19 -6.07
N HIS A 57 -15.66 33.91 -7.07
CA HIS A 57 -14.82 35.07 -6.83
C HIS A 57 -15.53 35.97 -5.82
N THR A 58 -14.98 36.14 -4.63
CA THR A 58 -15.30 37.31 -3.81
C THR A 58 -14.77 38.51 -4.58
N SER A 59 -15.61 39.09 -5.43
CA SER A 59 -15.45 40.43 -5.98
C SER A 59 -15.36 41.40 -4.80
N GLY A 60 -14.15 41.64 -4.27
CA GLY A 60 -14.01 42.45 -3.07
C GLY A 60 -12.67 42.53 -2.35
N SER A 61 -11.56 41.97 -2.83
CA SER A 61 -10.24 42.29 -2.27
C SER A 61 -9.37 42.96 -3.32
N VAL A 62 -9.34 44.29 -3.22
CA VAL A 62 -8.40 45.18 -3.91
C VAL A 62 -6.99 44.61 -3.80
N ALA A 63 -6.34 44.46 -4.95
CA ALA A 63 -4.92 44.19 -5.08
C ALA A 63 -4.13 45.18 -4.22
N SER A 64 -3.63 44.71 -3.08
CA SER A 64 -2.64 45.43 -2.30
C SER A 64 -1.39 44.55 -2.20
N ASN A 65 -0.33 45.09 -2.78
CA ASN A 65 1.07 44.64 -2.73
C ASN A 65 1.43 43.44 -3.62
N GLY A 66 1.71 43.74 -4.90
CA GLY A 66 3.05 43.63 -5.47
C GLY A 66 3.82 42.30 -5.38
N ARG A 67 3.18 41.19 -5.02
CA ARG A 67 3.73 39.85 -5.23
C ARG A 67 3.29 39.41 -6.61
N GLN A 68 4.27 39.19 -7.47
CA GLN A 68 4.11 38.50 -8.75
C GLN A 68 3.23 37.26 -8.50
N GLU A 69 2.01 37.28 -9.03
CA GLU A 69 1.11 36.13 -9.01
C GLU A 69 1.85 35.02 -9.75
N THR A 70 2.50 34.13 -8.99
CA THR A 70 2.90 32.83 -9.51
C THR A 70 1.61 32.19 -10.01
N GLU A 71 1.49 31.96 -11.32
CA GLU A 71 0.36 31.26 -11.93
C GLU A 71 -0.02 30.09 -11.02
N THR A 72 -1.16 30.20 -10.34
CA THR A 72 -1.63 29.12 -9.49
C THR A 72 -1.92 27.95 -10.42
N GLU A 73 -1.14 26.88 -10.29
CA GLU A 73 -1.28 25.67 -11.11
C GLU A 73 -2.74 25.23 -11.05
N SER A 74 -3.43 25.33 -12.17
CA SER A 74 -4.84 24.96 -12.27
C SER A 74 -4.95 23.45 -12.45
N PRO A 75 -5.94 22.81 -11.85
CA PRO A 75 -6.14 21.38 -11.98
C PRO A 75 -6.45 20.96 -13.43
N GLY A 76 -5.87 19.84 -13.86
CA GLY A 76 -6.07 19.32 -15.22
C GLY A 76 -7.39 18.57 -15.40
N PRO A 77 -7.77 18.24 -16.64
CA PRO A 77 -9.06 17.60 -16.92
C PRO A 77 -9.25 16.21 -16.31
N PHE A 78 -8.17 15.50 -15.93
CA PHE A 78 -8.23 14.15 -15.35
C PHE A 78 -7.85 14.11 -13.88
N GLY A 79 -7.60 15.24 -13.22
CA GLY A 79 -7.23 15.24 -11.80
C GLY A 79 -5.99 16.07 -11.50
N ASN A 80 -5.69 16.18 -10.21
CA ASN A 80 -4.46 16.73 -9.66
C ASN A 80 -4.12 15.95 -8.39
N HIS A 81 -2.83 15.76 -8.08
CA HIS A 81 -2.40 15.01 -6.90
C HIS A 81 -2.81 15.64 -5.55
N ASN A 82 -3.38 16.84 -5.52
CA ASN A 82 -3.90 17.45 -4.30
C ASN A 82 -5.44 17.32 -4.18
N CYS A 83 -6.10 16.59 -5.09
CA CYS A 83 -7.54 16.60 -5.23
C CYS A 83 -8.12 15.21 -5.44
N ASP A 84 -9.39 15.08 -5.06
CA ASP A 84 -10.21 13.91 -5.36
C ASP A 84 -10.55 13.83 -6.86
N SER A 85 -11.08 12.69 -7.30
CA SER A 85 -11.21 12.37 -8.72
C SER A 85 -12.35 13.16 -9.39
N PRO A 86 -12.12 13.78 -10.56
CA PRO A 86 -13.22 14.21 -11.41
C PRO A 86 -13.93 13.02 -12.06
N TRP A 87 -15.17 13.24 -12.50
CA TRP A 87 -15.93 12.24 -13.27
C TRP A 87 -15.18 11.73 -14.50
N SER A 88 -14.48 12.61 -15.22
CA SER A 88 -13.66 12.26 -16.40
C SER A 88 -12.62 11.19 -16.10
N LEU A 89 -12.00 11.21 -14.92
CA LEU A 89 -11.03 10.20 -14.51
C LEU A 89 -11.72 8.85 -14.26
N VAL A 90 -12.76 8.85 -13.42
CA VAL A 90 -13.53 7.65 -13.06
C VAL A 90 -14.13 7.00 -14.32
N GLU A 91 -14.71 7.80 -15.22
CA GLU A 91 -15.27 7.32 -16.48
C GLU A 91 -14.17 6.72 -17.38
N SER A 92 -13.01 7.37 -17.49
CA SER A 92 -11.89 6.86 -18.29
C SER A 92 -11.34 5.53 -17.77
N ALA A 93 -11.30 5.37 -16.44
CA ALA A 93 -10.88 4.14 -15.77
C ALA A 93 -11.80 2.97 -16.15
N VAL A 94 -13.12 3.13 -15.97
CA VAL A 94 -14.10 2.08 -16.29
C VAL A 94 -14.11 1.76 -17.79
N LYS A 95 -14.05 2.78 -18.66
CA LYS A 95 -13.93 2.59 -20.12
C LYS A 95 -12.68 1.80 -20.48
N THR A 96 -11.55 2.07 -19.81
CA THR A 96 -10.29 1.34 -20.02
C THR A 96 -10.40 -0.12 -19.62
N MET A 97 -11.00 -0.41 -18.47
CA MET A 97 -11.20 -1.80 -18.03
C MET A 97 -11.95 -2.62 -19.09
N LYS A 98 -13.04 -2.03 -19.66
CA LYS A 98 -13.79 -2.63 -20.76
C LYS A 98 -12.97 -2.73 -22.05
N ALA A 99 -12.21 -1.70 -22.41
CA ALA A 99 -11.39 -1.70 -23.62
C ALA A 99 -10.26 -2.74 -23.59
N LYS A 100 -9.65 -2.99 -22.43
CA LYS A 100 -8.51 -3.91 -22.29
C LYS A 100 -8.92 -5.38 -22.22
N GLN A 101 -10.02 -5.70 -21.54
CA GLN A 101 -10.41 -7.09 -21.28
C GLN A 101 -11.78 -7.47 -21.85
N GLY A 102 -12.58 -6.51 -22.34
CA GLY A 102 -13.91 -6.77 -22.87
C GLY A 102 -14.84 -7.37 -21.81
N ASP A 103 -15.67 -8.32 -22.24
CA ASP A 103 -16.50 -9.15 -21.35
C ASP A 103 -15.80 -10.44 -20.90
N ASN A 104 -14.51 -10.60 -21.20
CA ASN A 104 -13.71 -11.76 -20.79
C ASN A 104 -13.21 -11.60 -19.35
N VAL A 105 -14.14 -11.30 -18.44
CA VAL A 105 -13.92 -11.20 -16.99
C VAL A 105 -15.00 -12.00 -16.26
N GLU A 106 -14.56 -12.80 -15.31
CA GLU A 106 -15.45 -13.61 -14.48
C GLU A 106 -16.22 -12.70 -13.50
N PHE A 107 -15.56 -11.66 -12.98
CA PHE A 107 -16.15 -10.67 -12.09
C PHE A 107 -15.28 -9.41 -11.94
N VAL A 108 -15.80 -8.44 -11.20
CA VAL A 108 -15.08 -7.24 -10.74
C VAL A 108 -15.18 -7.16 -9.22
N LEU A 109 -14.04 -7.01 -8.54
CA LEU A 109 -13.98 -6.60 -7.14
C LEU A 109 -13.93 -5.07 -7.09
N TRP A 110 -14.89 -4.46 -6.39
CA TRP A 110 -14.90 -3.03 -6.12
C TRP A 110 -14.79 -2.81 -4.61
N THR A 111 -13.59 -2.44 -4.13
CA THR A 111 -13.29 -2.36 -2.69
C THR A 111 -13.59 -1.00 -2.05
N GLY A 112 -14.68 -0.35 -2.46
CA GLY A 112 -15.22 0.83 -1.77
C GLY A 112 -14.55 2.17 -2.08
N ASP A 113 -14.91 3.17 -1.28
CA ASP A 113 -14.53 4.58 -1.38
C ASP A 113 -14.87 5.16 -2.77
N ALA A 114 -16.15 5.07 -3.13
CA ALA A 114 -16.72 5.79 -4.25
C ALA A 114 -16.81 7.29 -3.99
N LEU A 115 -17.17 7.66 -2.76
CA LEU A 115 -17.42 9.04 -2.38
C LEU A 115 -16.11 9.75 -2.05
N SER A 116 -16.01 11.03 -2.43
CA SER A 116 -14.89 11.88 -2.03
C SER A 116 -14.93 12.22 -0.54
N HIS A 117 -13.78 12.61 0.03
CA HIS A 117 -13.67 13.06 1.42
C HIS A 117 -14.64 14.22 1.74
N SER A 118 -14.90 15.04 0.72
CA SER A 118 -15.81 16.18 0.81
C SER A 118 -17.29 15.81 0.78
N ALA A 119 -17.62 14.60 0.31
CA ALA A 119 -18.99 14.12 0.17
C ALA A 119 -19.63 13.84 1.53
N GLN A 120 -18.84 13.54 2.57
CA GLN A 120 -19.34 13.32 3.93
C GLN A 120 -20.15 14.50 4.48
N ALA A 121 -19.76 15.73 4.11
CA ALA A 121 -20.46 16.95 4.52
C ALA A 121 -21.75 17.23 3.71
N ARG A 122 -22.09 16.36 2.74
CA ARG A 122 -23.27 16.50 1.87
C ARG A 122 -24.47 15.73 2.42
N SER A 123 -25.65 16.05 1.90
CA SER A 123 -26.86 15.33 2.26
C SER A 123 -26.80 13.87 1.80
N GLU A 124 -27.47 12.97 2.53
CA GLU A 124 -27.55 11.55 2.19
C GLU A 124 -28.07 11.31 0.76
N HIS A 125 -28.98 12.19 0.28
CA HIS A 125 -29.47 12.14 -1.09
C HIS A 125 -28.35 12.35 -2.12
N VAL A 126 -27.48 13.33 -1.92
CA VAL A 126 -26.37 13.60 -2.84
C VAL A 126 -25.35 12.45 -2.81
N GLN A 127 -25.06 11.91 -1.62
CA GLN A 127 -24.19 10.74 -1.47
C GLN A 127 -24.75 9.53 -2.23
N LEU A 128 -26.05 9.22 -2.05
CA LEU A 128 -26.70 8.10 -2.72
C LEU A 128 -26.78 8.28 -4.23
N GLU A 129 -27.05 9.48 -4.74
CA GLU A 129 -27.05 9.74 -6.18
C GLU A 129 -25.65 9.63 -6.80
N THR A 130 -24.61 10.01 -6.05
CA THR A 130 -23.22 9.84 -6.48
C THR A 130 -22.85 8.36 -6.58
N LEU A 131 -23.22 7.57 -5.55
CA LEU A 131 -23.08 6.11 -5.57
C LEU A 131 -23.88 5.46 -6.71
N ARG A 132 -25.09 5.96 -6.99
CA ARG A 132 -25.94 5.50 -8.10
C ARG A 132 -25.23 5.73 -9.44
N ASN A 133 -24.68 6.91 -9.68
CA ASN A 133 -23.98 7.22 -10.93
C ASN A 133 -22.79 6.28 -11.19
N ILE A 134 -21.98 6.01 -10.16
CA ILE A 134 -20.85 5.07 -10.25
C ILE A 134 -21.37 3.64 -10.48
N THR A 135 -22.40 3.23 -9.75
CA THR A 135 -23.03 1.91 -9.88
C THR A 135 -23.54 1.69 -11.31
N GLU A 136 -24.22 2.69 -11.88
CA GLU A 136 -24.73 2.63 -13.26
C GLU A 136 -23.59 2.63 -14.30
N LEU A 137 -22.53 3.41 -14.09
CA LEU A 137 -21.36 3.42 -14.98
C LEU A 137 -20.71 2.03 -15.05
N LEU A 138 -20.52 1.37 -13.90
CA LEU A 138 -19.97 0.02 -13.84
C LEU A 138 -20.95 -1.00 -14.47
N GLY A 139 -22.23 -0.94 -14.10
CA GLY A 139 -23.26 -1.86 -14.57
C GLY A 139 -23.53 -1.79 -16.08
N ARG A 140 -23.35 -0.62 -16.72
CA ARG A 140 -23.47 -0.47 -18.18
C ARG A 140 -22.21 -0.92 -18.93
N SER A 141 -21.05 -0.91 -18.27
CA SER A 141 -19.77 -1.20 -18.91
C SER A 141 -19.50 -2.71 -19.02
N PHE A 142 -19.86 -3.47 -18.00
CA PHE A 142 -19.67 -4.91 -17.97
C PHE A 142 -20.98 -5.65 -18.23
N SER A 143 -20.98 -6.52 -19.24
CA SER A 143 -22.11 -7.42 -19.53
C SER A 143 -22.06 -8.69 -18.67
N SER A 144 -20.94 -8.89 -17.96
CA SER A 144 -20.71 -10.00 -17.01
C SER A 144 -21.49 -9.76 -15.72
N PRO A 145 -22.18 -10.77 -15.17
CA PRO A 145 -23.21 -10.57 -14.14
C PRO A 145 -22.73 -10.17 -12.74
N PHE A 146 -21.43 -10.03 -12.43
CA PHE A 146 -21.02 -9.83 -11.03
C PHE A 146 -19.96 -8.75 -10.82
N ILE A 147 -20.40 -7.66 -10.17
CA ILE A 147 -19.56 -6.72 -9.45
C ILE A 147 -19.77 -7.02 -7.96
N PHE A 148 -18.67 -7.19 -7.23
CA PHE A 148 -18.68 -7.43 -5.78
C PHE A 148 -18.25 -6.16 -5.06
N PRO A 149 -19.20 -5.28 -4.70
CA PRO A 149 -18.89 -4.06 -3.96
C PRO A 149 -18.61 -4.37 -2.49
N VAL A 150 -17.66 -3.65 -1.91
CA VAL A 150 -17.40 -3.56 -0.47
C VAL A 150 -17.55 -2.11 -0.05
N LEU A 151 -18.02 -1.88 1.17
CA LEU A 151 -18.15 -0.53 1.72
C LEU A 151 -16.79 0.01 2.13
N GLY A 152 -16.45 1.17 1.56
CA GLY A 152 -15.37 2.01 2.02
C GLY A 152 -15.73 2.78 3.28
N HIS A 153 -14.76 3.49 3.83
CA HIS A 153 -14.97 4.36 4.99
C HIS A 153 -15.59 5.72 4.59
N GLU A 154 -15.43 6.13 3.33
CA GLU A 154 -16.00 7.34 2.76
C GLU A 154 -17.42 7.15 2.21
N ASP A 155 -17.87 5.91 2.00
CA ASP A 155 -19.17 5.58 1.36
C ASP A 155 -20.42 5.88 2.21
N GLY A 156 -20.25 6.61 3.31
CA GLY A 156 -21.31 7.06 4.20
C GLY A 156 -21.46 6.16 5.44
N SER A 157 -21.64 6.83 6.58
CA SER A 157 -21.62 6.25 7.93
C SER A 157 -22.70 5.21 8.21
N THR A 158 -22.32 4.26 9.07
CA THR A 158 -22.96 3.00 9.47
C THR A 158 -24.44 3.11 9.87
N GLY A 159 -25.24 2.11 9.47
CA GLY A 159 -26.63 1.97 9.94
C GLY A 159 -27.53 1.14 9.04
N ILE A 160 -28.43 0.37 9.65
CA ILE A 160 -29.33 -0.59 8.97
C ILE A 160 -30.15 0.09 7.85
N HIS A 161 -30.66 1.31 8.08
CA HIS A 161 -31.43 2.03 7.05
C HIS A 161 -30.62 2.29 5.77
N LYS A 162 -29.34 2.68 5.92
CA LYS A 162 -28.46 2.99 4.79
C LYS A 162 -28.01 1.72 4.07
N TYR A 163 -27.72 0.65 4.81
CA TYR A 163 -27.43 -0.65 4.21
C TYR A 163 -28.59 -1.16 3.37
N LYS A 164 -29.84 -0.93 3.77
CA LYS A 164 -31.02 -1.22 2.94
C LYS A 164 -31.06 -0.40 1.65
N GLN A 165 -30.81 0.90 1.72
CA GLN A 165 -30.79 1.76 0.52
C GLN A 165 -29.69 1.34 -0.46
N MET A 166 -28.49 1.02 0.04
CA MET A 166 -27.40 0.50 -0.80
C MET A 166 -27.69 -0.92 -1.31
N GLY A 167 -28.35 -1.76 -0.50
CA GLY A 167 -28.77 -3.10 -0.89
C GLY A 167 -29.73 -3.06 -2.07
N GLU A 168 -30.69 -2.13 -2.05
CA GLU A 168 -31.60 -1.89 -3.17
C GLU A 168 -30.88 -1.40 -4.44
N LEU A 169 -29.82 -0.60 -4.28
CA LEU A 169 -28.99 -0.15 -5.40
C LEU A 169 -28.21 -1.32 -6.01
N TRP A 170 -27.72 -2.25 -5.18
CA TRP A 170 -26.87 -3.37 -5.62
C TRP A 170 -27.60 -4.70 -5.81
N ARG A 171 -28.93 -4.73 -5.64
CA ARG A 171 -29.76 -5.95 -5.74
C ARG A 171 -29.66 -6.69 -7.08
N HIS A 172 -29.23 -6.01 -8.14
CA HIS A 172 -28.99 -6.65 -9.44
C HIS A 172 -27.66 -7.41 -9.52
N TRP A 173 -26.74 -7.16 -8.58
CA TRP A 173 -25.44 -7.86 -8.48
C TRP A 173 -25.44 -8.89 -7.35
N LEU A 174 -26.17 -8.60 -6.27
CA LEU A 174 -26.16 -9.44 -5.06
C LEU A 174 -27.37 -10.39 -5.06
N PRO A 175 -27.17 -11.71 -4.87
CA PRO A 175 -28.26 -12.65 -4.68
C PRO A 175 -28.99 -12.37 -3.36
N THR A 176 -30.21 -12.88 -3.25
CA THR A 176 -31.09 -12.62 -2.09
C THR A 176 -30.44 -12.98 -0.76
N GLU A 177 -29.70 -14.09 -0.69
CA GLU A 177 -29.00 -14.52 0.53
C GLU A 177 -27.90 -13.54 0.94
N ALA A 178 -27.19 -12.95 -0.03
CA ALA A 178 -26.17 -11.94 0.24
C ALA A 178 -26.79 -10.61 0.68
N LEU A 179 -27.92 -10.21 0.07
CA LEU A 179 -28.66 -9.01 0.47
C LEU A 179 -29.12 -9.09 1.93
N VAL A 180 -29.56 -10.25 2.41
CA VAL A 180 -30.01 -10.42 3.81
C VAL A 180 -28.92 -10.04 4.82
N THR A 181 -27.68 -10.51 4.63
CA THR A 181 -26.58 -10.14 5.54
C THR A 181 -26.08 -8.73 5.27
N PHE A 182 -26.08 -8.30 4.00
CA PHE A 182 -25.66 -6.95 3.64
C PHE A 182 -26.55 -5.89 4.29
N GLU A 183 -27.86 -6.05 4.29
CA GLU A 183 -28.79 -5.11 4.92
C GLU A 183 -28.67 -5.07 6.45
N GLN A 184 -28.11 -6.11 7.07
CA GLN A 184 -27.90 -6.19 8.51
C GLN A 184 -26.60 -5.49 8.93
N GLY A 185 -25.51 -5.68 8.19
CA GLY A 185 -24.18 -5.22 8.61
C GLY A 185 -23.24 -4.77 7.49
N GLY A 186 -23.69 -4.67 6.24
CA GLY A 186 -22.88 -4.24 5.10
C GLY A 186 -21.85 -5.28 4.64
N TYR A 187 -21.95 -6.52 5.09
CA TYR A 187 -21.07 -7.64 4.73
C TYR A 187 -21.89 -8.80 4.17
N TYR A 188 -21.28 -9.64 3.32
CA TYR A 188 -21.95 -10.76 2.69
C TYR A 188 -20.98 -11.80 2.13
N SER A 189 -21.50 -12.96 1.73
CA SER A 189 -20.72 -13.94 0.97
C SER A 189 -21.50 -14.45 -0.23
N ILE A 190 -20.81 -14.73 -1.33
CA ILE A 190 -21.41 -15.28 -2.54
C ILE A 190 -20.59 -16.49 -2.96
N GLU A 191 -21.29 -17.61 -3.16
CA GLU A 191 -20.72 -18.84 -3.72
C GLU A 191 -20.72 -18.74 -5.24
N GLN A 192 -19.55 -18.83 -5.86
CA GLN A 192 -19.42 -18.96 -7.31
C GLN A 192 -19.65 -20.42 -7.69
N THR A 193 -20.90 -20.74 -8.00
CA THR A 193 -21.36 -22.11 -8.30
C THR A 193 -20.60 -22.80 -9.43
N ARG A 194 -19.93 -22.04 -10.31
CA ARG A 194 -19.10 -22.55 -11.41
C ARG A 194 -17.64 -22.83 -11.06
N SER A 195 -17.11 -22.33 -9.93
CA SER A 195 -15.67 -22.33 -9.64
C SER A 195 -15.26 -22.80 -8.24
N ARG A 196 -16.16 -23.41 -7.44
CA ARG A 196 -15.93 -23.79 -6.02
C ARG A 196 -15.38 -22.64 -5.14
N LEU A 197 -15.38 -21.42 -5.66
CA LEU A 197 -14.81 -20.23 -5.04
C LEU A 197 -15.93 -19.48 -4.31
N ARG A 198 -15.71 -19.13 -3.05
CA ARG A 198 -16.56 -18.24 -2.28
C ARG A 198 -15.87 -16.89 -2.14
N ILE A 199 -16.59 -15.83 -2.47
CA ILE A 199 -16.17 -14.45 -2.22
C ILE A 199 -16.84 -14.00 -0.93
N ILE A 200 -16.04 -13.54 0.03
CA ILE A 200 -16.49 -13.01 1.32
C ILE A 200 -16.16 -11.52 1.35
N ALA A 201 -17.18 -10.68 1.30
CA ALA A 201 -17.08 -9.23 1.40
C ALA A 201 -17.26 -8.80 2.86
N LEU A 202 -16.20 -8.27 3.47
CA LEU A 202 -16.19 -7.77 4.84
C LEU A 202 -16.51 -6.28 4.89
N ASN A 203 -17.32 -5.88 5.87
CA ASN A 203 -17.46 -4.48 6.23
C ASN A 203 -16.40 -4.12 7.27
N THR A 204 -15.24 -3.71 6.78
CA THR A 204 -14.07 -3.38 7.62
C THR A 204 -14.23 -2.10 8.45
N ASN A 205 -15.31 -1.33 8.23
CA ASN A 205 -15.60 -0.12 9.00
C ASN A 205 -15.82 -0.39 10.49
N PHE A 206 -16.32 -1.58 10.84
CA PHE A 206 -16.44 -2.00 12.24
C PHE A 206 -15.12 -2.47 12.87
N MET A 207 -14.05 -2.54 12.08
CA MET A 207 -12.75 -2.99 12.57
C MET A 207 -11.83 -1.82 12.89
N ARG A 208 -12.12 -0.64 12.33
CA ARG A 208 -11.21 0.50 12.23
C ARG A 208 -10.81 1.09 13.57
N TYR A 209 -9.58 1.60 13.64
CA TYR A 209 -9.15 2.47 14.72
C TYR A 209 -9.65 3.89 14.44
N GLU A 210 -10.46 4.46 15.35
CA GLU A 210 -10.92 5.83 15.20
C GLU A 210 -10.00 6.78 15.99
N LEU A 211 -9.12 7.49 15.28
CA LEU A 211 -8.48 8.69 15.78
C LEU A 211 -9.50 9.83 15.75
N LEU A 212 -10.10 10.16 16.89
CA LEU A 212 -10.75 11.46 17.01
C LEU A 212 -9.67 12.54 16.85
N SER A 213 -9.77 13.31 15.76
CA SER A 213 -9.10 14.58 15.47
C SER A 213 -8.26 15.13 16.62
N GLU A 214 -6.94 15.16 16.41
CA GLU A 214 -5.92 15.65 17.34
C GLU A 214 -6.32 16.90 18.13
N THR A 215 -6.30 16.80 19.46
CA THR A 215 -5.75 17.90 20.25
C THR A 215 -4.25 17.96 19.98
N LYS A 216 -3.80 19.02 19.29
CA LYS A 216 -2.37 19.33 19.11
C LYS A 216 -1.64 19.24 20.45
N GLN A 217 -0.74 18.27 20.63
CA GLN A 217 0.15 18.27 21.79
C GLN A 217 1.59 17.89 21.43
N SER A 218 2.41 18.96 21.38
CA SER A 218 3.83 19.08 21.75
C SER A 218 4.84 18.05 21.26
N ASP A 219 5.78 18.52 20.44
CA ASP A 219 7.09 17.95 20.13
C ASP A 219 7.91 17.59 21.39
N SER A 220 7.74 16.38 21.90
CA SER A 220 8.72 15.80 22.84
C SER A 220 9.15 14.42 22.37
N LEU A 221 10.46 14.30 22.15
CA LEU A 221 11.19 13.17 21.58
C LEU A 221 11.37 12.01 22.57
N ARG A 222 10.32 11.68 23.33
CA ARG A 222 10.32 10.61 24.31
C ARG A 222 8.93 10.00 24.38
N TRP A 223 8.84 8.69 24.19
CA TRP A 223 7.65 7.89 24.47
C TRP A 223 7.01 8.36 25.78
N SER A 224 5.85 9.02 25.69
CA SER A 224 5.15 9.40 26.91
C SER A 224 4.63 8.12 27.56
N ALA A 225 4.55 8.14 28.89
CA ALA A 225 3.95 7.06 29.68
C ALA A 225 2.46 6.81 29.33
N ASP A 226 1.90 7.54 28.37
CA ASP A 226 0.53 7.44 27.90
C ASP A 226 0.25 6.17 27.08
N TYR A 227 1.27 5.40 26.68
CA TYR A 227 1.05 4.04 26.17
C TYR A 227 0.45 3.10 27.22
N TYR A 228 0.74 3.34 28.51
CA TYR A 228 0.14 2.61 29.62
C TYR A 228 -1.15 3.28 30.15
N ALA A 229 -1.44 4.50 29.69
CA ALA A 229 -2.75 5.09 29.91
C ALA A 229 -3.70 4.45 28.89
N LYS A 230 -4.68 3.67 29.38
CA LYS A 230 -5.77 3.14 28.55
C LYS A 230 -6.25 4.23 27.58
N PRO A 231 -6.23 4.02 26.25
CA PRO A 231 -6.84 4.96 25.32
C PRO A 231 -8.26 5.21 25.80
N SER A 232 -8.56 6.45 26.19
CA SER A 232 -9.80 6.74 26.92
C SER A 232 -11.05 6.63 26.05
N ARG A 233 -10.98 6.32 24.74
CA ARG A 233 -12.14 6.07 23.89
C ARG A 233 -11.82 5.03 22.81
N THR A 234 -12.47 3.89 22.93
CA THR A 234 -12.60 2.81 21.94
C THR A 234 -13.72 3.14 20.95
N MET A 235 -13.83 2.38 19.86
CA MET A 235 -15.00 2.34 18.97
C MET A 235 -16.33 2.42 19.74
N SER A 236 -17.38 2.93 19.11
CA SER A 236 -18.71 2.93 19.75
C SER A 236 -19.10 1.50 20.16
N ASP A 237 -19.81 1.34 21.28
CA ASP A 237 -20.27 0.03 21.74
C ASP A 237 -21.09 -0.70 20.66
N GLN A 238 -21.77 0.06 19.80
CA GLN A 238 -22.51 -0.45 18.65
C GLN A 238 -21.58 -1.01 17.58
N ASP A 239 -20.54 -0.27 17.17
CA ASP A 239 -19.60 -0.77 16.16
C ASP A 239 -18.81 -1.97 16.68
N GLN A 240 -18.48 -1.99 17.97
CA GLN A 240 -17.86 -3.17 18.59
C GLN A 240 -18.79 -4.38 18.55
N LEU A 241 -20.08 -4.21 18.86
CA LEU A 241 -21.06 -5.30 18.76
C LEU A 241 -21.21 -5.80 17.32
N GLN A 242 -21.25 -4.89 16.34
CA GLN A 242 -21.31 -5.22 14.92
C GLN A 242 -20.05 -5.97 14.46
N ALA A 243 -18.87 -5.57 14.94
CA ALA A 243 -17.62 -6.28 14.67
C ALA A 243 -17.68 -7.72 15.18
N GLU A 244 -18.12 -7.93 16.42
CA GLU A 244 -18.24 -9.28 17.00
C GLU A 244 -19.24 -10.15 16.24
N GLN A 245 -20.39 -9.58 15.82
CA GLN A 245 -21.36 -10.30 15.00
C GLN A 245 -20.75 -10.73 13.65
N GLN A 246 -20.00 -9.83 13.00
CA GLN A 246 -19.32 -10.14 11.75
C GLN A 246 -18.21 -11.20 11.95
N TRP A 247 -17.50 -11.19 13.08
CA TRP A 247 -16.48 -12.20 13.38
C TRP A 247 -17.07 -13.60 13.58
N LEU A 248 -18.20 -13.71 14.28
CA LEU A 248 -18.92 -14.97 14.45
C LEU A 248 -19.42 -15.50 13.10
N TRP A 249 -20.02 -14.62 12.29
CA TRP A 249 -20.47 -14.94 10.95
C TRP A 249 -19.31 -15.39 10.04
N LEU A 250 -18.17 -14.69 10.08
CA LEU A 250 -17.00 -15.02 9.27
C LEU A 250 -16.44 -16.41 9.64
N ASP A 251 -16.32 -16.71 10.93
CA ASP A 251 -15.89 -18.04 11.42
C ASP A 251 -16.83 -19.14 10.90
N GLU A 252 -18.15 -18.91 10.93
CA GLU A 252 -19.15 -19.85 10.41
C GLU A 252 -19.04 -20.05 8.89
N VAL A 253 -18.89 -18.98 8.11
CA VAL A 253 -18.76 -19.06 6.66
C VAL A 253 -17.47 -19.77 6.25
N LEU A 254 -16.35 -19.46 6.89
CA LEU A 254 -15.07 -20.12 6.64
C LEU A 254 -15.09 -21.60 7.03
N ALA A 255 -15.70 -21.94 8.17
CA ALA A 255 -15.91 -23.33 8.58
C ALA A 255 -16.72 -24.11 7.54
N LYS A 256 -17.85 -23.55 7.09
CA LYS A 256 -18.68 -24.15 6.04
C LYS A 256 -17.93 -24.32 4.72
N SER A 257 -17.13 -23.33 4.33
CA SER A 257 -16.33 -23.38 3.09
C SER A 257 -15.32 -24.52 3.15
N ARG A 258 -14.62 -24.67 4.29
CA ARG A 258 -13.71 -25.80 4.54
C ARG A 258 -14.44 -27.14 4.49
N ASP A 259 -15.57 -27.27 5.17
CA ASP A 259 -16.32 -28.53 5.23
C ASP A 259 -16.89 -28.93 3.85
N LYS A 260 -17.21 -27.94 3.01
CA LYS A 260 -17.64 -28.14 1.61
C LYS A 260 -16.49 -28.26 0.60
N GLN A 261 -15.22 -28.13 1.04
CA GLN A 261 -14.05 -28.10 0.15
C GLN A 261 -14.12 -26.97 -0.90
N GLU A 262 -14.67 -25.83 -0.51
CA GLU A 262 -14.62 -24.57 -1.27
C GLU A 262 -13.28 -23.85 -1.04
N THR A 263 -12.91 -23.00 -1.99
CA THR A 263 -11.83 -22.03 -1.84
C THR A 263 -12.40 -20.64 -1.58
N VAL A 264 -11.62 -19.76 -0.96
CA VAL A 264 -12.13 -18.48 -0.44
C VAL A 264 -11.27 -17.32 -0.90
N TYR A 265 -11.94 -16.27 -1.37
CA TYR A 265 -11.40 -14.91 -1.43
C TYR A 265 -12.02 -14.05 -0.32
N ILE A 266 -11.18 -13.42 0.48
CA ILE A 266 -11.62 -12.40 1.46
C ILE A 266 -11.41 -11.04 0.81
N VAL A 267 -12.44 -10.21 0.81
CA VAL A 267 -12.43 -8.90 0.19
C VAL A 267 -12.86 -7.88 1.24
N GLY A 268 -12.08 -6.83 1.43
CA GLY A 268 -12.37 -5.75 2.38
C GLY A 268 -11.96 -4.41 1.80
N HIS A 269 -12.31 -3.31 2.47
CA HIS A 269 -11.78 -1.99 2.09
C HIS A 269 -10.47 -1.72 2.83
N MET A 270 -10.52 -1.59 4.16
CA MET A 270 -9.37 -1.35 5.02
C MET A 270 -8.61 -2.65 5.31
N PRO A 271 -7.30 -2.73 5.03
CA PRO A 271 -6.51 -3.93 5.32
C PRO A 271 -6.12 -4.04 6.81
N PRO A 272 -5.85 -5.26 7.33
CA PRO A 272 -5.22 -5.45 8.63
C PRO A 272 -3.76 -4.95 8.63
N GLY A 273 -3.22 -4.72 9.81
CA GLY A 273 -1.86 -4.19 9.98
C GLY A 273 -1.81 -2.67 9.85
N VAL A 274 -0.67 -2.16 9.37
CA VAL A 274 -0.34 -0.73 9.38
C VAL A 274 -0.14 -0.17 7.97
N ASP A 275 -0.31 1.15 7.83
CA ASP A 275 0.08 1.89 6.63
C ASP A 275 1.61 1.96 6.53
N GLU A 276 2.16 1.40 5.45
CA GLU A 276 3.59 1.33 5.21
C GLU A 276 4.24 2.66 4.81
N ARG A 277 3.46 3.62 4.32
CA ARG A 277 3.95 4.93 3.84
C ARG A 277 4.04 5.96 4.95
N TYR A 278 3.29 5.78 6.03
CA TYR A 278 3.39 6.66 7.19
C TYR A 278 4.66 6.30 7.97
N VAL A 279 5.63 7.22 8.06
CA VAL A 279 6.90 7.03 8.75
C VAL A 279 6.99 8.02 9.92
N GLY A 280 6.92 7.53 11.15
CA GLY A 280 7.07 8.40 12.33
C GLY A 280 6.92 7.67 13.66
N PRO A 281 7.30 8.32 14.78
CA PRO A 281 7.02 7.82 16.13
C PRO A 281 5.57 8.09 16.59
N GLN A 282 4.73 8.70 15.76
CA GLN A 282 3.31 8.88 16.06
C GLN A 282 2.55 7.63 15.61
N HIS A 283 2.46 6.66 16.51
CA HIS A 283 1.97 5.31 16.23
C HIS A 283 0.49 5.25 15.85
N HIS A 284 -0.32 6.21 16.28
CA HIS A 284 -1.77 6.16 16.07
C HIS A 284 -2.17 6.38 14.61
N GLY A 285 -1.41 7.16 13.84
CA GLY A 285 -1.71 7.44 12.43
C GLY A 285 -1.42 6.27 11.49
N GLN A 286 -0.75 5.22 11.97
CA GLN A 286 -0.39 4.03 11.20
C GLN A 286 -1.40 2.88 11.33
N LEU A 287 -2.13 2.81 12.46
CA LEU A 287 -2.98 1.66 12.78
C LEU A 287 -4.30 1.75 12.03
N ILE A 288 -4.65 0.70 11.29
CA ILE A 288 -5.90 0.67 10.52
C ILE A 288 -7.03 0.07 11.35
N PHE A 289 -6.82 -1.09 11.97
CA PHE A 289 -7.79 -1.74 12.85
C PHE A 289 -7.51 -1.45 14.33
N THR A 290 -8.52 -1.62 15.19
CA THR A 290 -8.25 -1.79 16.62
C THR A 290 -7.39 -3.03 16.85
N GLU A 291 -6.57 -3.02 17.89
CA GLU A 291 -5.68 -4.14 18.24
C GLU A 291 -6.45 -5.46 18.40
N ARG A 292 -7.63 -5.42 19.05
CA ARG A 292 -8.53 -6.57 19.19
C ARG A 292 -8.99 -7.11 17.83
N ASN A 293 -9.48 -6.23 16.95
CA ASN A 293 -9.99 -6.63 15.64
C ASN A 293 -8.88 -7.14 14.72
N ASN A 294 -7.69 -6.53 14.81
CA ASN A 294 -6.51 -6.98 14.07
C ASN A 294 -6.09 -8.40 14.49
N ARG A 295 -5.98 -8.67 15.81
CA ARG A 295 -5.69 -10.02 16.30
C ARG A 295 -6.77 -11.02 15.90
N ARG A 296 -8.05 -10.65 16.00
CA ARG A 296 -9.16 -11.53 15.62
C ARG A 296 -9.13 -11.91 14.14
N TYR A 297 -8.78 -10.96 13.28
CA TYR A 297 -8.57 -11.21 11.85
C TYR A 297 -7.44 -12.23 11.64
N LEU A 298 -6.28 -12.00 12.25
CA LEU A 298 -5.11 -12.89 12.13
C LEU A 298 -5.40 -14.31 12.64
N GLU A 299 -6.13 -14.45 13.76
CA GLU A 299 -6.57 -15.75 14.29
C GLU A 299 -7.43 -16.52 13.28
N LEU A 300 -8.43 -15.87 12.69
CA LEU A 300 -9.33 -16.52 11.73
C LEU A 300 -8.59 -16.90 10.44
N VAL A 301 -7.74 -16.02 9.92
CA VAL A 301 -6.94 -16.35 8.73
C VAL A 301 -5.98 -17.49 9.01
N ARG A 302 -5.28 -17.52 10.16
CA ARG A 302 -4.42 -18.65 10.56
C ARG A 302 -5.22 -19.95 10.65
N LYS A 303 -6.39 -19.92 11.29
CA LYS A 303 -7.27 -21.09 11.46
C LYS A 303 -7.77 -21.67 10.13
N TYR A 304 -7.97 -20.83 9.11
CA TYR A 304 -8.56 -21.22 7.82
C TYR A 304 -7.64 -21.02 6.62
N ALA A 305 -6.34 -20.87 6.83
CA ALA A 305 -5.36 -20.57 5.77
C ALA A 305 -5.41 -21.59 4.61
N SER A 306 -5.76 -22.84 4.89
CA SER A 306 -5.83 -23.91 3.87
C SER A 306 -6.91 -23.72 2.80
N VAL A 307 -7.94 -22.90 3.06
CA VAL A 307 -9.01 -22.61 2.07
C VAL A 307 -8.92 -21.21 1.49
N ILE A 308 -8.18 -20.30 2.11
CA ILE A 308 -8.04 -18.91 1.66
C ILE A 308 -7.01 -18.86 0.53
N GLN A 309 -7.48 -18.60 -0.70
CA GLN A 309 -6.63 -18.53 -1.90
C GLN A 309 -6.19 -17.11 -2.27
N GLY A 310 -6.79 -16.10 -1.63
CA GLY A 310 -6.46 -14.70 -1.89
C GLY A 310 -7.23 -13.78 -0.97
N GLN A 311 -6.65 -12.61 -0.72
CA GLN A 311 -7.26 -11.57 0.09
C GLN A 311 -7.00 -10.22 -0.57
N PHE A 312 -8.03 -9.38 -0.70
CA PHE A 312 -8.00 -8.19 -1.56
C PHE A 312 -8.56 -6.96 -0.85
N PHE A 313 -7.75 -5.91 -0.77
CA PHE A 313 -8.06 -4.68 -0.03
C PHE A 313 -7.71 -3.41 -0.84
N GLY A 314 -8.11 -2.26 -0.34
CA GLY A 314 -7.81 -0.93 -0.88
C GLY A 314 -7.33 0.01 0.22
N HIS A 315 -7.93 1.19 0.31
CA HIS A 315 -7.79 2.19 1.39
C HIS A 315 -6.44 2.90 1.48
N LEU A 316 -5.31 2.19 1.39
CA LEU A 316 -3.97 2.79 1.56
C LEU A 316 -3.50 3.59 0.35
N HIS A 317 -4.24 3.51 -0.77
CA HIS A 317 -3.90 4.16 -2.05
C HIS A 317 -2.49 3.76 -2.53
N SER A 318 -2.09 2.54 -2.20
CA SER A 318 -0.75 2.03 -2.42
C SER A 318 -0.74 0.65 -3.05
N ASP A 319 0.22 0.42 -3.94
CA ASP A 319 0.48 -0.90 -4.48
C ASP A 319 1.36 -1.67 -3.48
N THR A 320 0.72 -2.52 -2.67
CA THR A 320 1.43 -3.26 -1.63
C THR A 320 0.77 -4.60 -1.33
N PHE A 321 1.43 -5.40 -0.50
CA PHE A 321 0.96 -6.70 -0.05
C PHE A 321 1.30 -6.88 1.43
N ARG A 322 0.71 -7.90 2.07
CA ARG A 322 1.05 -8.31 3.43
C ARG A 322 1.17 -9.82 3.53
N LEU A 323 1.95 -10.29 4.51
CA LEU A 323 2.21 -11.70 4.77
C LEU A 323 1.72 -12.08 6.16
N ILE A 324 1.01 -13.21 6.26
CA ILE A 324 0.55 -13.78 7.52
C ILE A 324 1.30 -15.08 7.77
N TYR A 325 1.82 -15.21 8.99
CA TYR A 325 2.63 -16.33 9.44
C TYR A 325 1.86 -17.19 10.44
N ASP A 326 2.15 -18.49 10.47
CA ASP A 326 1.75 -19.37 11.57
C ASP A 326 2.58 -19.10 12.83
N ASP A 327 2.25 -19.81 13.92
CA ASP A 327 2.94 -19.69 15.21
C ASP A 327 4.41 -20.16 15.16
N GLN A 328 4.80 -20.86 14.09
CA GLN A 328 6.16 -21.33 13.85
C GLN A 328 6.98 -20.35 12.98
N GLY A 329 6.36 -19.28 12.48
CA GLY A 329 6.99 -18.30 11.61
C GLY A 329 7.03 -18.70 10.13
N THR A 330 6.24 -19.69 9.71
CA THR A 330 6.07 -20.06 8.30
C THR A 330 5.05 -19.13 7.64
N PRO A 331 5.32 -18.54 6.47
CA PRO A 331 4.32 -17.74 5.76
C PRO A 331 3.22 -18.67 5.20
N ILE A 332 1.98 -18.47 5.66
CA ILE A 332 0.82 -19.33 5.35
C ILE A 332 -0.26 -18.63 4.52
N SER A 333 -0.29 -17.30 4.51
CA SER A 333 -1.27 -16.54 3.74
C SER A 333 -0.71 -15.18 3.33
N TRP A 334 -1.34 -14.58 2.34
CA TRP A 334 -0.98 -13.27 1.79
C TRP A 334 -2.25 -12.48 1.47
N LEU A 335 -2.10 -11.16 1.41
CA LEU A 335 -3.14 -10.25 0.92
C LEU A 335 -2.52 -9.19 0.01
N MET A 336 -3.30 -8.74 -0.96
CA MET A 336 -2.93 -7.69 -1.91
C MET A 336 -3.78 -6.45 -1.64
N ILE A 337 -3.12 -5.31 -1.56
CA ILE A 337 -3.75 -4.00 -1.47
C ILE A 337 -3.58 -3.34 -2.83
N ALA A 338 -4.70 -2.94 -3.43
CA ALA A 338 -4.69 -2.27 -4.71
C ALA A 338 -4.51 -0.76 -4.51
N PRO A 339 -3.73 -0.10 -5.38
CA PRO A 339 -3.68 1.35 -5.43
C PRO A 339 -5.03 1.93 -5.89
N SER A 340 -5.22 3.22 -5.66
CA SER A 340 -6.46 3.92 -5.91
C SER A 340 -6.58 4.46 -7.34
N VAL A 341 -7.82 4.74 -7.76
CA VAL A 341 -8.06 5.58 -8.94
C VAL A 341 -7.79 7.03 -8.61
N VAL A 342 -8.14 7.48 -7.40
CA VAL A 342 -7.86 8.85 -6.97
C VAL A 342 -6.35 9.10 -6.87
N PRO A 343 -5.83 10.22 -7.40
CA PRO A 343 -4.41 10.55 -7.31
C PRO A 343 -4.05 11.37 -6.06
N ARG A 344 -5.02 11.63 -5.18
CA ARG A 344 -4.86 12.53 -4.03
C ARG A 344 -3.71 12.07 -3.13
N LYS A 345 -2.94 13.03 -2.61
CA LYS A 345 -1.93 12.79 -1.59
C LYS A 345 -2.61 12.49 -0.27
N GLU A 346 -2.32 11.31 0.27
CA GLU A 346 -2.69 10.92 1.63
C GLU A 346 -1.44 10.92 2.52
N GLY A 347 -1.53 11.54 3.69
CA GLY A 347 -0.45 11.57 4.69
C GLY A 347 0.82 12.36 4.29
N ILE A 348 1.97 11.95 4.84
CA ILE A 348 3.26 12.63 4.67
C ILE A 348 3.84 12.31 3.28
N GLY A 349 3.40 13.06 2.27
CA GLY A 349 4.13 13.22 1.00
C GLY A 349 4.06 12.05 0.02
N ALA A 350 3.18 11.06 0.22
CA ALA A 350 2.98 9.96 -0.71
C ALA A 350 1.64 10.10 -1.46
N SER A 351 1.70 9.95 -2.78
CA SER A 351 0.56 9.89 -3.68
C SER A 351 0.84 8.79 -4.69
N ASN A 352 -0.17 8.43 -5.47
CA ASN A 352 -0.07 7.54 -6.61
C ASN A 352 -0.57 8.23 -7.87
N ASN A 353 -0.13 7.72 -9.01
CA ASN A 353 -0.91 7.92 -10.22
C ASN A 353 -2.19 7.06 -10.17
N PRO A 354 -3.26 7.47 -10.88
CA PRO A 354 -4.47 6.66 -11.00
C PRO A 354 -4.16 5.25 -11.52
N ALA A 355 -4.78 4.24 -10.92
CA ALA A 355 -4.38 2.85 -11.11
C ALA A 355 -5.56 1.89 -11.20
N LEU A 356 -5.36 0.77 -11.90
CA LEU A 356 -6.33 -0.34 -12.04
C LEU A 356 -5.59 -1.67 -12.03
N ARG A 357 -6.17 -2.73 -11.46
CA ARG A 357 -5.51 -4.04 -11.40
C ARG A 357 -6.35 -5.13 -12.04
N LEU A 358 -5.76 -5.89 -12.96
CA LEU A 358 -6.37 -7.06 -13.60
C LEU A 358 -5.67 -8.32 -13.13
N TYR A 359 -6.36 -9.15 -12.37
CA TYR A 359 -5.85 -10.44 -11.92
C TYR A 359 -6.09 -11.52 -12.97
N LYS A 360 -5.13 -12.45 -13.05
CA LYS A 360 -5.23 -13.71 -13.77
C LYS A 360 -5.26 -14.83 -12.72
N PHE A 361 -6.24 -15.71 -12.81
CA PHE A 361 -6.42 -16.78 -11.82
C PHE A 361 -6.86 -18.09 -12.49
N ASP A 362 -6.68 -19.20 -11.78
CA ASP A 362 -7.23 -20.49 -12.15
C ASP A 362 -8.68 -20.63 -11.66
N THR A 363 -9.63 -20.81 -12.57
CA THR A 363 -11.06 -20.85 -12.23
C THR A 363 -11.48 -22.12 -11.49
N GLY A 364 -10.65 -23.17 -11.48
CA GLY A 364 -10.98 -24.43 -10.80
C GLY A 364 -10.58 -24.41 -9.32
N SER A 365 -9.38 -23.89 -9.04
CA SER A 365 -8.79 -23.82 -7.70
C SER A 365 -8.98 -22.46 -7.02
N GLY A 366 -9.23 -21.39 -7.78
CA GLY A 366 -9.17 -20.03 -7.26
C GLY A 366 -7.75 -19.50 -7.04
N GLN A 367 -6.70 -20.23 -7.44
CA GLN A 367 -5.33 -19.76 -7.27
C GLN A 367 -5.06 -18.52 -8.15
N VAL A 368 -4.57 -17.44 -7.56
CA VAL A 368 -4.10 -16.28 -8.33
C VAL A 368 -2.75 -16.62 -8.96
N LEU A 369 -2.65 -16.41 -10.28
CA LEU A 369 -1.48 -16.78 -11.09
C LEU A 369 -0.59 -15.57 -11.41
N ASP A 370 -1.19 -14.41 -11.68
CA ASP A 370 -0.49 -13.15 -11.92
C ASP A 370 -1.46 -11.96 -11.75
N TYR A 371 -0.94 -10.74 -11.79
CA TYR A 371 -1.77 -9.57 -12.12
C TYR A 371 -1.02 -8.59 -13.02
N THR A 372 -1.78 -7.89 -13.84
CA THR A 372 -1.33 -6.71 -14.59
C THR A 372 -1.79 -5.45 -13.85
N GLN A 373 -0.83 -4.64 -13.42
CA GLN A 373 -1.08 -3.29 -12.92
C GLN A 373 -1.17 -2.34 -14.11
N TYR A 374 -2.26 -1.59 -14.21
CA TYR A 374 -2.43 -0.48 -15.14
C TYR A 374 -2.33 0.83 -14.38
N TRP A 375 -1.88 1.86 -15.09
CA TRP A 375 -1.75 3.19 -14.55
C TRP A 375 -2.00 4.25 -15.62
N LEU A 376 -2.33 5.45 -15.17
CA LEU A 376 -2.42 6.65 -15.99
C LEU A 376 -1.30 7.62 -15.59
N ASP A 377 -0.42 8.00 -16.52
CA ASP A 377 0.48 9.13 -16.26
C ASP A 377 -0.35 10.41 -16.21
N LEU A 378 -0.72 10.84 -15.01
CA LEU A 378 -1.66 11.94 -14.82
C LEU A 378 -1.13 13.26 -15.41
N SER A 379 0.17 13.49 -15.26
CA SER A 379 0.83 14.69 -15.79
C SER A 379 0.84 14.70 -17.32
N LEU A 380 1.11 13.56 -17.95
CA LEU A 380 1.04 13.44 -19.41
C LEU A 380 -0.41 13.58 -19.89
N ALA A 381 -1.34 12.86 -19.27
CA ALA A 381 -2.76 12.85 -19.64
C ALA A 381 -3.37 14.26 -19.60
N ASN A 382 -3.07 15.03 -18.55
CA ASN A 382 -3.51 16.41 -18.44
C ASN A 382 -2.91 17.33 -19.51
N ARG A 383 -1.63 17.11 -19.87
CA ARG A 383 -0.93 17.91 -20.90
C ARG A 383 -1.47 17.67 -22.31
N VAL A 384 -1.75 16.41 -22.65
CA VAL A 384 -2.25 16.03 -23.99
C VAL A 384 -3.77 15.96 -24.06
N GLN A 385 -4.45 16.15 -22.92
CA GLN A 385 -5.90 16.08 -22.78
C GLN A 385 -6.51 14.74 -23.23
N GLU A 386 -5.79 13.64 -23.01
CA GLU A 386 -6.23 12.29 -23.32
C GLU A 386 -5.87 11.31 -22.19
N PRO A 387 -6.80 10.45 -21.71
CA PRO A 387 -6.54 9.53 -20.62
C PRO A 387 -5.82 8.27 -21.14
N LEU A 388 -4.51 8.41 -21.37
CA LEU A 388 -3.64 7.37 -21.92
C LEU A 388 -3.28 6.27 -20.89
N TRP A 389 -4.26 5.43 -20.55
CA TRP A 389 -4.05 4.28 -19.67
C TRP A 389 -3.17 3.21 -20.31
N GLN A 390 -2.16 2.76 -19.56
CA GLN A 390 -1.17 1.78 -20.03
C GLN A 390 -0.84 0.75 -18.96
N SER A 391 -0.32 -0.40 -19.39
CA SER A 391 0.23 -1.40 -18.46
C SER A 391 1.46 -0.79 -17.78
N GLU A 392 1.50 -0.86 -16.45
CA GLU A 392 2.68 -0.55 -15.66
C GLU A 392 3.62 -1.76 -15.62
N TYR A 393 3.11 -2.89 -15.13
CA TYR A 393 3.87 -4.12 -15.00
C TYR A 393 2.96 -5.34 -14.79
N ASN A 394 3.53 -6.54 -14.99
CA ASN A 394 2.95 -7.81 -14.55
C ASN A 394 3.74 -8.29 -13.33
N LEU A 395 3.08 -8.66 -12.22
CA LEU A 395 3.73 -8.94 -10.94
C LEU A 395 4.84 -10.00 -11.06
N THR A 396 4.52 -11.17 -11.62
CA THR A 396 5.46 -12.30 -11.67
C THR A 396 6.72 -11.96 -12.46
N HIS A 397 6.55 -11.31 -13.62
CA HIS A 397 7.66 -10.87 -14.45
C HIS A 397 8.47 -9.73 -13.81
N TYR A 398 7.80 -8.73 -13.22
CA TYR A 398 8.45 -7.54 -12.68
C TYR A 398 9.31 -7.83 -11.44
N TYR A 399 8.85 -8.74 -10.59
CA TYR A 399 9.57 -9.15 -9.38
C TYR A 399 10.32 -10.49 -9.52
N ALA A 400 10.32 -11.09 -10.71
CA ALA A 400 10.92 -12.40 -10.99
C ALA A 400 10.42 -13.49 -10.03
N LEU A 401 9.10 -13.58 -9.86
CA LEU A 401 8.42 -14.60 -9.08
C LEU A 401 7.99 -15.75 -9.99
N GLY A 402 8.19 -16.99 -9.54
CA GLY A 402 7.70 -18.17 -10.25
C GLY A 402 6.19 -18.40 -10.06
N GLU A 403 5.63 -17.87 -8.98
CA GLU A 403 4.23 -18.00 -8.58
C GLU A 403 3.85 -16.88 -7.60
N ILE A 404 2.55 -16.75 -7.32
CA ILE A 404 2.03 -15.95 -6.22
C ILE A 404 1.70 -16.89 -5.07
N SER A 405 2.62 -17.00 -4.12
CA SER A 405 2.45 -17.75 -2.88
C SER A 405 3.01 -16.97 -1.69
N ALA A 406 2.57 -17.30 -0.48
CA ALA A 406 3.05 -16.64 0.74
C ALA A 406 4.58 -16.81 0.87
N ILE A 407 5.13 -17.96 0.47
CA ILE A 407 6.56 -18.25 0.46
C ILE A 407 7.29 -17.41 -0.59
N ALA A 408 6.78 -17.35 -1.83
CA ALA A 408 7.41 -16.57 -2.89
C ALA A 408 7.46 -15.06 -2.56
N LEU A 409 6.37 -14.53 -2.01
CA LEU A 409 6.26 -13.14 -1.57
C LEU A 409 7.12 -12.84 -0.34
N HIS A 410 7.23 -13.78 0.62
CA HIS A 410 8.17 -13.68 1.74
C HIS A 410 9.61 -13.58 1.24
N ASN A 411 10.04 -14.52 0.38
CA ASN A 411 11.38 -14.51 -0.19
C ASN A 411 11.69 -13.24 -0.99
N PHE A 412 10.67 -12.60 -1.57
CA PHE A 412 10.81 -11.30 -2.21
C PHE A 412 10.99 -10.17 -1.18
N ALA A 413 10.18 -10.13 -0.12
CA ALA A 413 10.31 -9.14 0.96
C ALA A 413 11.68 -9.21 1.66
N GLU A 414 12.23 -10.41 1.87
CA GLU A 414 13.59 -10.61 2.41
C GLU A 414 14.68 -9.95 1.56
N ARG A 415 14.45 -9.70 0.26
CA ARG A 415 15.42 -9.00 -0.59
C ARG A 415 15.53 -7.52 -0.24
N PHE A 416 14.56 -6.93 0.47
CA PHE A 416 14.57 -5.51 0.81
C PHE A 416 15.69 -5.17 1.81
N THR A 417 15.97 -6.07 2.73
CA THR A 417 17.04 -5.94 3.73
C THR A 417 18.38 -6.48 3.24
N GLY A 418 18.43 -7.02 2.02
CA GLY A 418 19.63 -7.53 1.39
C GLY A 418 20.60 -6.44 0.91
N LYS A 419 21.76 -6.86 0.37
CA LYS A 419 22.78 -5.92 -0.17
C LYS A 419 22.35 -5.20 -1.44
N ASP A 420 21.39 -5.75 -2.17
CA ASP A 420 20.90 -5.20 -3.44
C ASP A 420 19.62 -4.36 -3.21
N ALA A 421 19.82 -3.07 -2.96
CA ALA A 421 18.73 -2.10 -2.75
C ALA A 421 17.84 -1.88 -4.00
N SER A 422 18.20 -2.46 -5.16
CA SER A 422 17.39 -2.30 -6.38
C SER A 422 16.03 -2.98 -6.28
N TRP A 423 15.90 -4.07 -5.51
CA TRP A 423 14.62 -4.75 -5.29
C TRP A 423 13.63 -3.88 -4.53
N PHE A 424 14.08 -3.28 -3.42
CA PHE A 424 13.26 -2.33 -2.69
C PHE A 424 12.93 -1.10 -3.56
N SER A 425 13.89 -0.56 -4.31
CA SER A 425 13.64 0.58 -5.20
C SER A 425 12.60 0.27 -6.29
N ARG A 426 12.60 -0.96 -6.82
CA ARG A 426 11.57 -1.44 -7.77
C ARG A 426 10.20 -1.54 -7.12
N TYR A 427 10.13 -2.11 -5.91
CA TYR A 427 8.91 -2.18 -5.11
C TYR A 427 8.37 -0.79 -4.78
N HIS A 428 9.19 0.10 -4.22
CA HIS A 428 8.78 1.44 -3.82
C HIS A 428 8.29 2.29 -5.01
N ARG A 429 8.87 2.11 -6.20
CA ARG A 429 8.38 2.75 -7.43
C ARG A 429 6.97 2.28 -7.80
N ALA A 430 6.72 0.98 -7.74
CA ALA A 430 5.40 0.40 -8.01
C ALA A 430 4.41 0.78 -6.91
N ASN A 431 4.86 0.79 -5.64
CA ASN A 431 4.06 1.20 -4.48
C ASN A 431 3.39 2.55 -4.71
N ALA A 432 4.14 3.53 -5.22
CA ALA A 432 3.66 4.87 -5.57
C ALA A 432 3.05 4.97 -6.99
N VAL A 433 2.85 3.85 -7.70
CA VAL A 433 2.37 3.83 -9.10
C VAL A 433 3.14 4.83 -9.96
N ARG A 434 4.47 4.82 -9.83
CA ARG A 434 5.41 5.72 -10.53
C ARG A 434 5.27 7.21 -10.20
N PHE A 435 4.50 7.59 -9.18
CA PHE A 435 4.54 8.94 -8.65
C PHE A 435 5.92 9.22 -8.06
N GLN A 436 6.46 10.41 -8.33
CA GLN A 436 7.77 10.82 -7.86
C GLN A 436 7.60 11.92 -6.81
N SER A 437 7.72 11.56 -5.53
CA SER A 437 7.70 12.52 -4.41
C SER A 437 8.98 13.37 -4.34
N GLY A 438 10.04 12.97 -5.04
CA GLY A 438 11.36 13.61 -5.01
C GLY A 438 12.26 13.19 -3.84
N ALA A 439 11.73 12.49 -2.84
CA ALA A 439 12.48 11.96 -1.70
C ALA A 439 12.82 10.47 -1.88
N ALA A 440 14.08 10.09 -1.66
CA ALA A 440 14.48 8.68 -1.66
C ALA A 440 14.05 8.00 -0.35
N CYS A 441 13.35 6.87 -0.45
CA CYS A 441 13.00 6.03 0.70
C CYS A 441 14.17 5.08 1.01
N LEU A 442 14.94 5.38 2.05
CA LEU A 442 16.10 4.60 2.50
C LEU A 442 16.08 4.43 4.02
N GLY A 443 16.88 3.50 4.54
CA GLY A 443 17.07 3.29 5.98
C GLY A 443 15.74 2.99 6.69
N ARG A 444 15.30 3.90 7.58
CA ARG A 444 14.07 3.74 8.36
C ARG A 444 12.82 3.63 7.49
N CYS A 445 12.76 4.34 6.36
CA CYS A 445 11.61 4.25 5.45
C CYS A 445 11.50 2.83 4.87
N MET A 446 12.60 2.29 4.34
CA MET A 446 12.67 0.92 3.85
C MET A 446 12.32 -0.12 4.92
N LEU A 447 12.85 0.05 6.14
CA LEU A 447 12.54 -0.81 7.28
C LEU A 447 11.04 -0.75 7.63
N ASN A 448 10.42 0.43 7.59
CA ASN A 448 8.98 0.60 7.83
C ASN A 448 8.14 -0.23 6.85
N HIS A 449 8.47 -0.16 5.56
CA HIS A 449 7.83 -0.99 4.54
C HIS A 449 8.04 -2.48 4.80
N TYR A 450 9.27 -2.92 5.05
CA TYR A 450 9.56 -4.33 5.33
C TYR A 450 8.78 -4.84 6.56
N CYS A 451 8.79 -4.09 7.67
CA CYS A 451 8.07 -4.46 8.88
C CYS A 451 6.55 -4.47 8.65
N ALA A 452 6.00 -3.48 7.94
CA ALA A 452 4.56 -3.44 7.64
C ALA A 452 4.12 -4.64 6.80
N ILE A 453 4.95 -5.07 5.84
CA ILE A 453 4.69 -6.24 4.99
C ILE A 453 4.75 -7.55 5.77
N THR A 454 5.70 -7.68 6.69
CA THR A 454 6.04 -8.96 7.35
C THR A 454 5.46 -9.13 8.75
N ARG A 455 4.96 -8.05 9.38
CA ARG A 455 4.46 -8.04 10.76
C ARG A 455 3.14 -7.27 10.82
N LEU A 456 2.03 -8.01 10.74
CA LEU A 456 0.69 -7.42 10.80
C LEU A 456 0.22 -7.25 12.24
N ASP A 457 0.70 -8.07 13.17
CA ASP A 457 0.47 -7.82 14.60
C ASP A 457 1.24 -6.55 15.02
N TYR A 458 0.57 -5.68 15.76
CA TYR A 458 1.12 -4.36 16.09
C TYR A 458 2.31 -4.42 17.06
N ASP A 459 2.34 -5.41 17.96
CA ASP A 459 3.48 -5.61 18.84
C ASP A 459 4.68 -6.14 18.05
N GLU A 460 4.45 -7.10 17.15
CA GLU A 460 5.48 -7.62 16.25
C GLU A 460 6.04 -6.56 15.30
N PHE A 461 5.18 -5.71 14.74
CA PHE A 461 5.59 -4.58 13.90
C PHE A 461 6.51 -3.63 14.65
N ARG A 462 6.12 -3.25 15.88
CA ARG A 462 6.92 -2.38 16.74
C ARG A 462 8.28 -3.03 17.05
N LEU A 463 8.30 -4.30 17.43
CA LEU A 463 9.54 -5.03 17.70
C LEU A 463 10.44 -5.13 16.47
N CYS A 464 9.87 -5.26 15.27
CA CYS A 464 10.63 -5.23 14.01
C CYS A 464 11.32 -3.87 13.79
N LEU A 465 10.61 -2.77 14.05
CA LEU A 465 11.20 -1.42 13.94
C LEU A 465 12.28 -1.15 15.01
N GLU A 466 12.18 -1.75 16.20
CA GLU A 466 13.11 -1.57 17.32
C GLU A 466 14.38 -2.45 17.18
N SER A 467 14.22 -3.71 16.80
CA SER A 467 15.32 -4.68 16.70
C SER A 467 16.40 -4.29 15.69
N GLU A 468 16.01 -3.64 14.59
CA GLU A 468 16.91 -3.16 13.53
C GLU A 468 17.51 -1.76 13.81
N GLN A 469 17.17 -1.10 14.93
CA GLN A 469 17.83 0.14 15.38
C GLN A 469 19.10 -0.11 16.20
N LEU A 470 19.23 -1.30 16.81
CA LEU A 470 20.37 -1.67 17.65
C LEU A 470 21.73 -1.71 16.90
N PRO A 471 21.82 -2.15 15.63
CA PRO A 471 23.07 -2.10 14.87
C PRO A 471 23.56 -0.66 14.62
N LEU A 472 22.65 0.29 14.38
CA LEU A 472 22.99 1.68 14.07
C LEU A 472 23.54 2.44 15.28
N GLN A 473 23.06 2.16 16.48
CA GLN A 473 23.58 2.75 17.72
C GLN A 473 24.95 2.17 18.11
N SER A 474 25.17 0.86 17.88
CA SER A 474 26.46 0.22 18.16
C SER A 474 27.59 0.77 17.28
N HIS A 475 27.31 1.07 16.01
CA HIS A 475 28.31 1.60 15.07
C HIS A 475 28.64 3.07 15.36
N ALA A 476 27.67 3.87 15.82
CA ALA A 476 27.92 5.23 16.30
C ALA A 476 28.79 5.23 17.58
N ALA A 477 28.52 4.33 18.53
CA ALA A 477 29.32 4.20 19.75
C ALA A 477 30.77 3.76 19.46
N VAL A 478 30.97 2.83 18.52
CA VAL A 478 32.32 2.38 18.10
C VAL A 478 33.07 3.47 17.33
N ALA A 479 32.39 4.25 16.48
CA ALA A 479 33.00 5.38 15.77
C ALA A 479 33.43 6.50 16.73
N VAL A 480 32.63 6.79 17.77
CA VAL A 480 32.99 7.76 18.81
C VAL A 480 34.20 7.28 19.62
N LEU A 481 34.25 6.00 20.00
CA LEU A 481 35.41 5.42 20.70
C LEU A 481 36.68 5.45 19.84
N SER A 482 36.58 5.15 18.54
CA SER A 482 37.70 5.22 17.58
C SER A 482 38.23 6.64 17.40
N SER A 483 37.34 7.63 17.34
CA SER A 483 37.73 9.05 17.24
C SER A 483 38.44 9.57 18.49
N CYS A 484 38.01 9.15 19.68
CA CYS A 484 38.67 9.48 20.95
C CYS A 484 40.07 8.88 21.04
N SER A 485 40.27 7.65 20.57
CA SER A 485 41.60 7.01 20.53
C SER A 485 42.57 7.72 19.57
N CYS A 486 42.08 8.17 18.40
CA CYS A 486 42.92 8.92 17.45
C CYS A 486 43.30 10.31 17.99
N ALA A 487 42.39 11.00 18.68
CA ALA A 487 42.68 12.30 19.29
C ALA A 487 43.73 12.21 20.40
N LEU A 488 43.67 11.17 21.25
CA LEU A 488 44.67 10.88 22.28
C LEU A 488 46.05 10.56 21.70
N LEU A 489 46.11 9.75 20.62
CA LEU A 489 47.37 9.45 19.94
C LEU A 489 47.99 10.71 19.32
N SER A 490 47.17 11.57 18.72
CA SER A 490 47.58 12.84 18.12
C SER A 490 48.14 13.81 19.16
N LEU A 491 47.51 13.87 20.34
CA LEU A 491 47.96 14.71 21.45
C LEU A 491 49.29 14.22 22.04
N LEU A 492 49.46 12.90 22.19
CA LEU A 492 50.71 12.29 22.67
C LEU A 492 51.87 12.51 21.68
N LEU A 493 51.60 12.38 20.38
CA LEU A 493 52.59 12.70 19.34
C LEU A 493 52.94 14.19 19.35
N ALA A 494 51.97 15.09 19.44
CA ALA A 494 52.22 16.53 19.52
C ALA A 494 53.06 16.92 20.76
N LEU A 495 52.78 16.31 21.92
CA LEU A 495 53.57 16.53 23.14
C LEU A 495 55.00 15.99 23.01
N SER A 496 55.20 14.86 22.33
CA SER A 496 56.54 14.32 22.05
C SER A 496 57.35 15.25 21.12
N PHE A 497 56.70 15.82 20.10
CA PHE A 497 57.33 16.79 19.19
C PHE A 497 57.68 18.10 19.89
N LEU A 498 56.83 18.59 20.80
CA LEU A 498 57.10 19.79 21.60
C LEU A 498 58.27 19.60 22.57
N CYS A 499 58.41 18.42 23.20
CA CYS A 499 59.58 18.09 24.00
C CYS A 499 60.86 18.06 23.17
N CYS A 500 60.83 17.46 21.97
CA CYS A 500 61.98 17.40 21.06
C CYS A 500 62.38 18.79 20.55
N PHE A 501 61.43 19.66 20.22
CA PHE A 501 61.70 21.03 19.77
C PHE A 501 62.35 21.91 20.85
N ARG A 502 62.07 21.65 22.13
CA ARG A 502 62.65 22.39 23.25
C ARG A 502 64.14 22.05 23.44
N GLU A 503 64.55 20.81 23.18
CA GLU A 503 65.96 20.40 23.18
C GLU A 503 66.74 20.96 21.97
N TYR A 504 66.14 20.96 20.78
CA TYR A 504 66.78 21.52 19.57
C TYR A 504 66.93 23.05 19.61
N SER A 505 65.98 23.76 20.23
CA SER A 505 66.03 25.23 20.31
C SER A 505 67.13 25.74 21.26
N LEU A 506 67.47 24.97 22.32
CA LEU A 506 68.60 25.32 23.20
C LEU A 506 69.96 25.13 22.50
N MET A 507 70.09 24.13 21.62
CA MET A 507 71.33 23.92 20.85
C MET A 507 71.53 24.96 19.74
N TRP A 508 70.47 25.51 19.16
CA TRP A 508 70.56 26.52 18.11
C TRP A 508 70.92 27.92 18.64
N LEU A 509 70.48 28.28 19.84
CA LEU A 509 70.78 29.58 20.46
C LEU A 509 72.27 29.75 20.86
N LEU A 510 73.01 28.67 21.06
CA LEU A 510 74.46 28.71 21.35
C LEU A 510 75.34 28.86 20.10
N ARG A 511 74.78 28.72 18.88
CA ARG A 511 75.55 28.78 17.62
C ARG A 511 75.49 30.10 16.85
N LEU A 512 74.73 31.09 17.35
CA LEU A 512 74.52 32.38 16.66
C LEU A 512 75.29 33.57 17.27
N MET A 513 76.19 33.33 18.24
CA MET A 513 77.09 34.37 18.77
C MET A 513 78.50 34.24 18.18
N GLU A 514 78.68 34.48 16.89
CA GLU A 514 79.97 34.94 16.34
C GLU A 514 79.79 35.50 14.91
N PRO A 515 80.24 36.73 14.61
CA PRO A 515 79.99 37.38 13.32
C PRO A 515 81.18 37.28 12.35
N GLY A 516 80.87 37.12 11.06
CA GLY A 516 81.63 37.79 9.99
C GLY A 516 82.01 36.96 8.77
N VAL A 517 81.49 37.38 7.61
CA VAL A 517 82.22 37.78 6.38
C VAL A 517 81.44 37.36 5.11
N LEU A 518 81.03 38.37 4.34
CA LEU A 518 80.47 38.35 2.97
C LEU A 518 81.60 38.61 1.93
N PRO A 519 81.34 38.69 0.61
CA PRO A 519 80.89 37.70 -0.38
C PRO A 519 81.90 37.66 -1.58
N PRO A 520 81.60 37.08 -2.78
CA PRO A 520 81.02 37.91 -3.85
C PRO A 520 80.12 37.19 -4.89
N LYS A 521 79.53 38.01 -5.76
CA LYS A 521 78.61 37.81 -6.91
C LYS A 521 79.44 37.78 -8.24
N PRO A 522 78.80 37.74 -9.43
CA PRO A 522 78.15 36.63 -10.16
C PRO A 522 78.93 36.26 -11.46
N ASP A 523 78.51 35.23 -12.21
CA ASP A 523 78.91 35.09 -13.61
C ASP A 523 77.79 34.56 -14.52
N SER A 524 77.76 35.15 -15.71
CA SER A 524 76.86 34.93 -16.84
C SER A 524 77.37 33.83 -17.78
N ASN A 525 76.49 32.98 -18.32
CA ASN A 525 76.55 32.64 -19.75
C ASN A 525 75.31 31.91 -20.31
N ASN A 526 75.02 32.28 -21.56
CA ASN A 526 74.02 31.80 -22.51
C ASN A 526 73.97 30.28 -22.73
N SER A 527 72.77 29.73 -22.99
CA SER A 527 72.31 29.41 -24.37
C SER A 527 71.01 28.59 -24.38
N ASN A 528 69.99 29.09 -25.09
CA ASN A 528 68.77 28.40 -25.53
C ASN A 528 69.12 27.42 -26.69
N PRO A 529 68.29 26.40 -27.05
CA PRO A 529 67.01 26.67 -27.70
C PRO A 529 65.86 25.66 -27.47
N ASN A 530 64.65 26.14 -27.73
CA ASN A 530 63.39 25.41 -27.97
C ASN A 530 63.49 24.53 -29.24
N PRO A 531 62.65 23.48 -29.48
CA PRO A 531 61.26 23.75 -29.89
C PRO A 531 60.18 22.70 -29.49
N ASN A 532 58.94 23.17 -29.50
CA ASN A 532 57.62 22.49 -29.69
C ASN A 532 57.59 21.49 -30.89
N PRO A 533 56.48 20.76 -31.23
CA PRO A 533 55.14 20.59 -30.62
C PRO A 533 54.49 19.15 -30.70
N ALA A 534 53.27 19.03 -30.14
CA ALA A 534 52.09 18.26 -30.63
C ALA A 534 51.98 16.70 -30.64
N ASN A 535 50.72 16.27 -30.40
CA ASN A 535 50.02 15.01 -30.71
C ASN A 535 50.19 13.81 -29.74
N LEU A 536 49.14 13.44 -29.00
CA LEU A 536 48.02 12.56 -29.39
C LEU A 536 46.95 12.52 -28.28
#